data_AF-A0A1E1MP16-F1
#
_entry.id   AF-A0A1E1MP16-F1
#
_cell.length_a   1.000
_cell.length_b   1.000
_cell.length_c   1.000
_cell.angle_alpha   90.00
_cell.angle_beta   90.00
_cell.angle_gamma   90.00
#
_symmetry.space_group_name_H-M   'P 1'
#
loop_
_entity.id
_entity.type
_entity.pdbx_description
1 polymer ?
#
loop_
_entity_poly.entity_id
_entity_poly.type
_entity_poly.pdbx_seq_one_letter_code
_entity_poly.pdbx_strand_id
1 'polypeptide(L)'
;MINSPLVCESDLVPTFTPTPPAHFGYGRELATLAKLYQETMNFSGQGDSLTSKLLIFYDTCDKADVPPEAFTKAFPTMLKGPALEYYYHGLNSITGAPKELIIHNIVTKMLLKFENDELHRAALTNWNFLTLQSIQSKESDKTIFQYFELLVTQIRELRHNIPESMRNEDIVFNKLIKHCQKHGKSPGRFR
;
A
#
# COMPACT_ATOMS: atom_id res chain seq x y z
N MET A 1 22.52 -73.98 -42.22
CA MET A 1 21.83 -72.67 -42.35
C MET A 1 20.90 -72.58 -41.15
N ILE A 2 21.38 -72.20 -39.96
CA ILE A 2 21.81 -70.87 -39.48
C ILE A 2 20.62 -69.91 -39.34
N ASN A 3 20.30 -69.62 -38.08
CA ASN A 3 19.62 -68.45 -37.47
C ASN A 3 18.08 -68.35 -37.52
N SER A 4 17.45 -68.83 -36.44
CA SER A 4 16.25 -68.20 -35.86
C SER A 4 16.67 -66.92 -35.13
N PRO A 5 15.96 -65.78 -35.28
CA PRO A 5 16.31 -64.57 -34.56
C PRO A 5 15.88 -64.68 -33.09
N LEU A 6 16.85 -64.36 -32.23
CA LEU A 6 16.68 -64.11 -30.80
C LEU A 6 15.61 -63.05 -30.56
N VAL A 7 14.67 -63.38 -29.68
CA VAL A 7 13.77 -62.40 -29.04
C VAL A 7 14.63 -61.53 -28.14
N CYS A 8 14.91 -60.29 -28.58
CA CYS A 8 15.45 -59.26 -27.71
C CYS A 8 14.31 -58.70 -26.85
N GLU A 9 14.11 -59.27 -25.68
CA GLU A 9 13.31 -58.67 -24.62
C GLU A 9 14.19 -57.62 -23.91
N SER A 10 14.40 -56.49 -24.60
CA SER A 10 15.11 -55.34 -24.04
C SER A 10 14.12 -54.50 -23.24
N ASP A 11 14.19 -54.66 -21.93
CA ASP A 11 13.92 -53.66 -20.88
C ASP A 11 12.91 -52.56 -21.25
N LEU A 12 11.63 -52.84 -21.01
CA LEU A 12 10.65 -51.78 -20.78
C LEU A 12 10.96 -51.13 -19.42
N VAL A 13 11.98 -50.29 -19.38
CA VAL A 13 12.14 -49.30 -18.30
C VAL A 13 10.95 -48.35 -18.44
N PRO A 14 10.08 -48.21 -17.42
CA PRO A 14 9.03 -47.22 -17.48
C PRO A 14 9.69 -45.85 -17.52
N THR A 15 9.71 -45.24 -18.70
CA THR A 15 10.12 -43.85 -18.88
C THR A 15 9.14 -43.00 -18.09
N PHE A 16 9.52 -42.63 -16.86
CA PHE A 16 8.89 -41.55 -16.13
C PHE A 16 9.14 -40.28 -16.95
N THR A 17 8.24 -40.01 -17.89
CA THR A 17 8.12 -38.67 -18.44
C THR A 17 7.62 -37.82 -17.28
N PRO A 18 8.39 -36.82 -16.80
CA PRO A 18 7.85 -35.88 -15.83
C PRO A 18 6.67 -35.20 -16.53
N THR A 19 5.47 -35.46 -16.01
CA THR A 19 4.28 -34.75 -16.44
C THR A 19 4.60 -33.26 -16.28
N PRO A 20 4.45 -32.42 -17.33
CA PRO A 20 4.64 -30.98 -17.16
C PRO A 20 3.77 -30.55 -15.99
N PRO A 21 4.30 -29.79 -15.00
CA PRO A 21 3.55 -29.43 -13.81
C PRO A 21 2.22 -28.86 -14.27
N ALA A 22 1.14 -29.50 -13.84
CA ALA A 22 -0.20 -29.03 -14.13
C ALA A 22 -0.24 -27.56 -13.72
N HIS A 23 -0.44 -26.68 -14.69
CA HIS A 23 -0.69 -25.27 -14.42
C HIS A 23 -2.03 -25.22 -13.71
N PHE A 24 -2.02 -25.36 -12.38
CA PHE A 24 -3.21 -25.20 -11.57
C PHE A 24 -3.62 -23.73 -11.69
N GLY A 25 -4.68 -23.49 -12.45
CA GLY A 25 -5.31 -22.17 -12.50
C GLY A 25 -6.01 -21.92 -11.17
N TYR A 26 -5.59 -20.90 -10.43
CA TYR A 26 -6.20 -20.48 -9.16
C TYR A 26 -7.55 -19.75 -9.33
N GLY A 27 -8.30 -20.06 -10.39
CA GLY A 27 -9.47 -19.28 -10.80
C GLY A 27 -10.60 -19.28 -9.77
N ARG A 28 -10.78 -20.41 -9.08
CA ARG A 28 -11.81 -20.56 -8.04
C ARG A 28 -11.45 -19.72 -6.81
N GLU A 29 -10.21 -19.84 -6.34
CA GLU A 29 -9.67 -19.15 -5.17
C GLU A 29 -9.69 -17.63 -5.40
N LEU A 30 -9.28 -17.19 -6.60
CA LEU A 30 -9.34 -15.77 -7.00
C LEU A 30 -10.78 -15.24 -7.10
N ALA A 31 -11.73 -16.05 -7.58
CA ALA A 31 -13.14 -15.66 -7.62
C ALA A 31 -13.73 -15.55 -6.21
N THR A 32 -13.34 -16.43 -5.28
CA THR A 32 -13.73 -16.33 -3.86
C THR A 32 -13.13 -15.09 -3.23
N LEU A 33 -11.83 -14.84 -3.42
CA LEU A 33 -11.15 -13.63 -2.94
C LEU A 33 -11.87 -12.35 -3.40
N ALA A 34 -12.22 -12.27 -4.69
CA ALA A 34 -12.93 -11.12 -5.25
C ALA A 34 -14.31 -10.91 -4.61
N LYS A 35 -14.99 -11.98 -4.17
CA LYS A 35 -16.27 -11.88 -3.46
C LYS A 35 -16.13 -11.45 -2.00
N LEU A 36 -15.02 -11.83 -1.35
CA LEU A 36 -14.76 -11.45 0.05
C LEU A 36 -14.34 -9.98 0.18
N TYR A 37 -13.73 -9.42 -0.86
CA TYR A 37 -13.25 -8.04 -0.86
C TYR A 37 -14.39 -7.02 -0.89
N GLN A 38 -14.38 -6.12 0.07
CA GLN A 38 -15.24 -4.94 0.10
C GLN A 38 -14.47 -3.70 -0.32
N GLU A 39 -15.13 -2.71 -0.92
CA GLU A 39 -14.48 -1.49 -1.42
C GLU A 39 -13.70 -0.71 -0.33
N THR A 40 -14.15 -0.78 0.93
CA THR A 40 -13.48 -0.17 2.09
C THR A 40 -12.14 -0.84 2.42
N MET A 41 -11.94 -2.09 2.01
CA MET A 41 -10.72 -2.87 2.21
C MET A 41 -9.63 -2.52 1.20
N ASN A 42 -10.00 -1.98 0.03
CA ASN A 42 -9.04 -1.67 -1.04
C ASN A 42 -8.08 -0.53 -0.65
N PHE A 43 -6.85 -0.64 -1.14
CA PHE A 43 -5.82 0.38 -1.11
C PHE A 43 -5.96 1.32 -2.32
N SER A 44 -6.18 2.61 -2.08
CA SER A 44 -6.24 3.65 -3.10
C SER A 44 -4.89 4.36 -3.32
N GLY A 45 -3.99 4.29 -2.33
CA GLY A 45 -2.78 5.11 -2.30
C GLY A 45 -3.09 6.57 -2.00
N GLN A 46 -4.21 6.84 -1.34
CA GLN A 46 -4.69 8.18 -1.00
C GLN A 46 -5.23 8.18 0.44
N GLY A 47 -4.35 8.51 1.38
CA GLY A 47 -4.68 8.63 2.80
C GLY A 47 -4.77 7.30 3.58
N ASP A 48 -4.62 6.17 2.89
CA ASP A 48 -4.54 4.84 3.46
C ASP A 48 -3.10 4.31 3.53
N SER A 49 -2.83 3.43 4.50
CA SER A 49 -1.53 2.78 4.66
C SER A 49 -1.49 1.47 3.89
N LEU A 50 -0.50 1.33 3.02
CA LEU A 50 -0.23 0.10 2.29
C LEU A 50 0.06 -1.05 3.26
N THR A 51 0.85 -0.83 4.30
CA THR A 51 1.14 -1.84 5.33
C THR A 51 -0.13 -2.37 6.00
N SER A 52 -1.03 -1.48 6.41
CA SER A 52 -2.33 -1.89 6.99
C SER A 52 -3.18 -2.67 6.00
N LYS A 53 -3.18 -2.27 4.72
CA LYS A 53 -3.96 -2.92 3.66
C LYS A 53 -3.39 -4.28 3.26
N LEU A 54 -2.07 -4.46 3.36
CA LEU A 54 -1.40 -5.74 3.14
C LEU A 54 -1.80 -6.79 4.17
N LEU A 55 -1.98 -6.39 5.44
CA LEU A 55 -2.48 -7.31 6.47
C LEU A 55 -3.87 -7.84 6.10
N ILE A 56 -4.78 -6.95 5.67
CA ILE A 56 -6.11 -7.33 5.19
C ILE A 56 -6.01 -8.25 3.97
N PHE A 57 -5.10 -7.94 3.04
CA PHE A 57 -4.89 -8.78 1.86
C PHE A 57 -4.46 -10.20 2.20
N TYR A 58 -3.44 -10.38 3.04
CA TYR A 58 -2.98 -11.72 3.40
C TYR A 58 -4.04 -12.52 4.18
N ASP A 59 -4.73 -11.88 5.13
CA ASP A 59 -5.85 -12.49 5.87
C ASP A 59 -7.01 -12.90 4.94
N THR A 60 -7.33 -12.07 3.94
CA THR A 60 -8.41 -12.40 2.99
C THR A 60 -7.98 -13.47 1.99
N CYS A 61 -6.70 -13.50 1.59
CA CYS A 61 -6.14 -14.58 0.78
C CYS A 61 -6.20 -15.91 1.51
N ASP A 62 -5.86 -15.94 2.80
CA ASP A 62 -5.97 -17.13 3.65
C ASP A 62 -7.41 -17.65 3.71
N LYS A 63 -8.38 -16.75 3.96
CA LYS A 63 -9.81 -17.09 3.96
C LYS A 63 -10.36 -17.58 2.61
N ALA A 64 -9.69 -17.25 1.51
CA ALA A 64 -10.06 -17.65 0.16
C ALA A 64 -9.26 -18.87 -0.36
N ASP A 65 -8.43 -19.48 0.51
CA ASP A 65 -7.51 -20.57 0.16
C ASP A 65 -6.56 -20.22 -1.00
N VAL A 66 -6.16 -18.94 -1.12
CA VAL A 66 -5.24 -18.47 -2.16
C VAL A 66 -3.81 -18.83 -1.76
N PRO A 67 -3.09 -19.68 -2.51
CA PRO A 67 -1.74 -20.06 -2.15
C PRO A 67 -0.72 -18.95 -2.48
N PRO A 68 0.46 -18.92 -1.83
CA PRO A 68 1.46 -17.85 -2.00
C PRO A 68 1.89 -17.61 -3.45
N GLU A 69 1.97 -18.68 -4.26
CA GLU A 69 2.33 -18.63 -5.69
C GLU A 69 1.28 -17.88 -6.53
N ALA A 70 0.06 -17.72 -5.99
CA ALA A 70 -1.03 -16.99 -6.62
C ALA A 70 -1.10 -15.52 -6.19
N PHE A 71 -0.33 -15.07 -5.20
CA PHE A 71 -0.44 -13.71 -4.64
C PHE A 71 -0.24 -12.62 -5.69
N THR A 72 0.67 -12.80 -6.64
CA THR A 72 0.86 -11.85 -7.74
C THR A 72 -0.41 -11.68 -8.58
N LYS A 73 -1.16 -12.77 -8.82
CA LYS A 73 -2.43 -12.73 -9.56
C LYS A 73 -3.58 -12.18 -8.72
N ALA A 74 -3.52 -12.38 -7.41
CA ALA A 74 -4.51 -11.91 -6.45
C ALA A 74 -4.36 -10.42 -6.09
N PHE A 75 -3.14 -9.88 -6.16
CA PHE A 75 -2.81 -8.54 -5.71
C PHE A 75 -3.68 -7.41 -6.30
N PRO A 76 -4.07 -7.41 -7.60
CA PRO A 76 -4.93 -6.35 -8.13
C PRO A 76 -6.27 -6.21 -7.40
N THR A 77 -6.78 -7.29 -6.80
CA THR A 77 -8.05 -7.29 -6.07
C THR A 77 -8.03 -6.37 -4.85
N MET A 78 -6.87 -6.14 -4.24
CA MET A 78 -6.75 -5.23 -3.09
C MET A 78 -6.60 -3.76 -3.48
N LEU A 79 -6.52 -3.42 -4.77
CA LEU A 79 -6.21 -2.06 -5.22
C LEU A 79 -7.44 -1.36 -5.75
N LYS A 80 -7.45 -0.02 -5.69
CA LYS A 80 -8.44 0.83 -6.39
C LYS A 80 -7.82 2.17 -6.78
N GLY A 81 -8.51 2.91 -7.64
CA GLY A 81 -8.13 4.29 -8.01
C GLY A 81 -6.66 4.40 -8.48
N PRO A 82 -5.90 5.42 -8.00
CA PRO A 82 -4.53 5.67 -8.44
C PRO A 82 -3.56 4.50 -8.23
N ALA A 83 -3.73 3.72 -7.14
CA ALA A 83 -2.92 2.54 -6.89
C ALA A 83 -3.13 1.45 -7.95
N LEU A 84 -4.39 1.18 -8.32
CA LEU A 84 -4.72 0.20 -9.36
C LEU A 84 -4.24 0.66 -10.74
N GLU A 85 -4.38 1.94 -11.06
CA GLU A 85 -3.85 2.53 -12.29
C GLU A 85 -2.33 2.38 -12.37
N TYR A 86 -1.61 2.69 -11.30
CA TYR A 86 -0.16 2.53 -11.23
C TYR A 86 0.28 1.07 -11.38
N TYR A 87 -0.47 0.12 -10.82
CA TYR A 87 -0.21 -1.31 -11.00
C TYR A 87 -0.23 -1.69 -12.48
N TYR A 88 -1.29 -1.35 -13.22
CA TYR A 88 -1.42 -1.75 -14.61
C TYR A 88 -0.56 -0.92 -15.58
N HIS A 89 -0.39 0.39 -15.35
CA HIS A 89 0.33 1.28 -16.25
C HIS A 89 1.81 1.47 -15.90
N GLY A 90 2.24 1.14 -14.68
CA GLY A 90 3.62 1.29 -14.24
C GLY A 90 4.36 -0.04 -14.07
N LEU A 91 3.68 -1.06 -13.56
CA LEU A 91 4.29 -2.37 -13.28
C LEU A 91 4.03 -3.41 -14.37
N ASN A 92 2.85 -3.38 -14.98
CA ASN A 92 2.42 -4.34 -16.00
C ASN A 92 2.64 -3.85 -17.46
N SER A 93 3.02 -2.58 -17.66
CA SER A 93 3.13 -1.95 -18.99
C SER A 93 4.51 -2.02 -19.64
N ILE A 94 5.55 -2.44 -18.90
CA ILE A 94 6.87 -2.64 -19.48
C ILE A 94 6.83 -3.99 -20.19
N THR A 95 6.63 -3.95 -21.50
CA THR A 95 6.75 -5.08 -22.42
C THR A 95 8.10 -5.77 -22.20
N GLY A 96 8.13 -6.84 -21.41
CA GLY A 96 9.34 -7.57 -21.06
C GLY A 96 9.60 -7.79 -19.56
N ALA A 97 8.80 -7.20 -18.67
CA ALA A 97 8.86 -7.59 -17.25
C ALA A 97 8.45 -9.07 -17.09
N PRO A 98 9.14 -9.87 -16.24
CA PRO A 98 8.75 -11.26 -16.00
C PRO A 98 7.28 -11.34 -15.57
N LYS A 99 6.52 -12.25 -16.17
CA LYS A 99 5.14 -12.55 -15.73
C LYS A 99 5.11 -13.00 -14.26
N GLU A 100 6.22 -13.50 -13.75
CA GLU A 100 6.46 -13.70 -12.31
C GLU A 100 7.06 -12.43 -11.68
N LEU A 101 6.26 -11.36 -11.56
CA LEU A 101 6.59 -10.33 -10.59
C LEU A 101 6.42 -10.93 -9.19
N ILE A 102 7.53 -11.21 -8.50
CA ILE A 102 7.50 -11.63 -7.10
C ILE A 102 6.73 -10.55 -6.32
N ILE A 103 5.71 -10.97 -5.56
CA ILE A 103 4.84 -10.09 -4.77
C ILE A 103 5.63 -9.05 -3.96
N HIS A 104 6.78 -9.43 -3.42
CA HIS A 104 7.73 -8.54 -2.74
C HIS A 104 8.10 -7.31 -3.59
N ASN A 105 8.46 -7.49 -4.86
CA ASN A 105 8.86 -6.39 -5.74
C ASN A 105 7.70 -5.45 -6.06
N ILE A 106 6.49 -5.98 -6.19
CA ILE A 106 5.28 -5.17 -6.36
C ILE A 106 5.06 -4.31 -5.12
N VAL A 107 5.12 -4.92 -3.93
CA VAL A 107 4.97 -4.22 -2.65
C VAL A 107 6.03 -3.13 -2.49
N THR A 108 7.31 -3.43 -2.75
CA THR A 108 8.39 -2.43 -2.67
C THR A 108 8.13 -1.24 -3.59
N LYS A 109 7.71 -1.48 -4.85
CA LYS A 109 7.44 -0.37 -5.79
C LYS A 109 6.20 0.43 -5.40
N MET A 110 5.17 -0.23 -4.86
CA MET A 110 3.99 0.45 -4.32
C MET A 110 4.34 1.31 -3.12
N LEU A 111 5.16 0.81 -2.19
CA LEU A 111 5.68 1.58 -1.05
C LEU A 111 6.46 2.80 -1.53
N LEU A 112 7.41 2.62 -2.45
CA LEU A 112 8.19 3.74 -3.00
C LEU A 112 7.33 4.78 -3.73
N LYS A 113 6.21 4.36 -4.32
CA LYS A 113 5.34 5.28 -5.08
C LYS A 113 4.37 6.05 -4.19
N PHE A 114 3.73 5.36 -3.26
CA PHE A 114 2.63 5.90 -2.47
C PHE A 114 3.01 6.26 -1.03
N GLU A 115 4.12 5.71 -0.53
CA GLU A 115 4.63 5.94 0.82
C GLU A 115 6.06 6.52 0.81
N ASN A 116 6.45 7.23 -0.26
CA ASN A 116 7.83 7.73 -0.41
C ASN A 116 8.26 8.69 0.72
N ASP A 117 9.50 8.57 1.16
CA ASP A 117 10.13 9.38 2.21
C ASP A 117 10.20 10.88 1.87
N GLU A 118 10.12 11.27 0.60
CA GLU A 118 10.10 12.69 0.22
C GLU A 118 8.72 13.34 0.45
N LEU A 119 7.64 12.58 0.23
CA LEU A 119 6.29 13.00 0.63
C LEU A 119 6.17 13.01 2.15
N HIS A 120 6.71 11.99 2.84
CA HIS A 120 6.79 11.99 4.30
C HIS A 120 7.65 13.14 4.83
N ARG A 121 8.80 13.45 4.22
CA ARG A 121 9.66 14.59 4.60
C ARG A 121 8.99 15.94 4.34
N ALA A 122 8.31 16.10 3.21
CA ALA A 122 7.57 17.32 2.90
C ALA A 122 6.36 17.49 3.83
N ALA A 123 5.61 16.42 4.09
CA ALA A 123 4.51 16.41 5.06
C ALA A 123 5.01 16.65 6.49
N LEU A 124 6.14 16.07 6.89
CA LEU A 124 6.77 16.32 8.18
C LEU A 124 7.31 17.75 8.29
N THR A 125 7.87 18.29 7.20
CA THR A 125 8.29 19.70 7.11
C THR A 125 7.08 20.61 7.30
N ASN A 126 6.01 20.38 6.53
CA ASN A 126 4.76 21.12 6.66
C ASN A 126 4.16 20.97 8.05
N TRP A 127 4.14 19.76 8.61
CA TRP A 127 3.71 19.49 9.98
C TRP A 127 4.52 20.31 10.98
N ASN A 128 5.84 20.36 10.85
CA ASN A 128 6.73 21.10 11.76
C ASN A 128 6.49 22.61 11.70
N PHE A 129 6.23 23.17 10.51
CA PHE A 129 6.04 24.60 10.31
C PHE A 129 4.58 25.07 10.42
N LEU A 130 3.60 24.16 10.36
CA LEU A 130 2.18 24.48 10.44
C LEU A 130 1.81 24.99 11.83
N THR A 131 1.56 26.30 11.91
CA THR A 131 1.12 27.03 13.10
C THR A 131 -0.08 27.90 12.74
N LEU A 132 -0.91 28.26 13.73
CA LEU A 132 -2.00 29.22 13.50
C LEU A 132 -1.48 30.54 12.90
N GLN A 133 -0.30 30.98 13.34
CA GLN A 133 0.40 32.17 12.82
C GLN A 133 0.82 32.01 11.35
N SER A 134 1.28 30.83 10.92
CA SER A 134 1.63 30.59 9.52
C SER A 134 0.42 30.62 8.58
N ILE A 135 -0.78 30.30 9.09
CA ILE A 135 -2.04 30.39 8.34
C ILE A 135 -2.49 31.86 8.27
N GLN A 136 -2.44 32.57 9.41
CA GLN A 136 -2.73 34.02 9.48
C GLN A 136 -1.83 34.87 8.60
N SER A 137 -0.56 34.48 8.41
CA SER A 137 0.35 35.19 7.52
C SER A 137 0.10 34.95 6.03
N LYS A 138 -0.65 33.89 5.67
CA LYS A 138 -0.98 33.54 4.28
C LYS A 138 -2.33 34.07 3.82
N GLU A 139 -3.24 34.35 4.74
CA GLU A 139 -4.57 34.88 4.44
C GLU A 139 -4.92 35.94 5.49
N SER A 140 -5.22 37.18 5.09
CA SER A 140 -5.32 38.32 6.03
C SER A 140 -6.75 38.74 6.42
N ASP A 141 -7.80 38.03 5.96
CA ASP A 141 -9.21 38.48 6.10
C ASP A 141 -10.14 37.49 6.84
N LYS A 142 -9.60 36.48 7.53
CA LYS A 142 -10.42 35.50 8.28
C LYS A 142 -10.43 35.77 9.78
N THR A 143 -11.45 35.26 10.46
CA THR A 143 -11.55 35.29 11.93
C THR A 143 -10.64 34.25 12.57
N ILE A 144 -10.30 34.42 13.85
CA ILE A 144 -9.51 33.46 14.63
C ILE A 144 -10.12 32.05 14.60
N PHE A 145 -11.45 31.94 14.64
CA PHE A 145 -12.15 30.66 14.55
C PHE A 145 -11.94 29.97 13.19
N GLN A 146 -12.04 30.72 12.09
CA GLN A 146 -11.81 30.19 10.75
C GLN A 146 -10.35 29.75 10.54
N TYR A 147 -9.37 30.46 11.12
CA TYR A 147 -7.98 30.01 11.12
C TYR A 147 -7.78 28.72 11.93
N PHE A 148 -8.52 28.55 13.02
CA PHE A 148 -8.50 27.32 13.80
C PHE A 148 -9.10 26.14 13.03
N GLU A 149 -10.22 26.32 12.33
CA GLU A 149 -10.80 25.27 11.48
C GLU A 149 -9.87 24.88 10.32
N LEU A 150 -9.20 25.85 9.70
CA LEU A 150 -8.18 25.60 8.68
C LEU A 150 -6.98 24.84 9.25
N LEU A 151 -6.55 25.19 10.46
CA LEU A 151 -5.47 24.49 11.15
C LEU A 151 -5.84 23.03 11.41
N VAL A 152 -7.04 22.78 11.95
CA VAL A 152 -7.54 21.42 12.22
C VAL A 152 -7.65 20.61 10.93
N THR A 153 -8.14 21.21 9.85
CA THR A 153 -8.26 20.56 8.55
C THR A 153 -6.89 20.15 7.99
N GLN A 154 -5.92 21.07 7.97
CA GLN A 154 -4.56 20.74 7.50
C GLN A 154 -3.85 19.73 8.40
N ILE A 155 -4.06 19.76 9.71
CA ILE A 155 -3.53 18.74 10.63
C ILE A 155 -4.09 17.37 10.30
N ARG A 156 -5.39 17.27 10.00
CA ARG A 156 -6.03 16.01 9.60
C ARG A 156 -5.45 15.48 8.29
N GLU A 157 -5.27 16.32 7.29
CA GLU A 157 -4.69 15.93 5.99
C GLU A 157 -3.22 15.51 6.11
N LEU A 158 -2.41 16.25 6.88
CA LEU A 158 -1.00 15.94 7.09
C LEU A 158 -0.80 14.66 7.92
N ARG A 159 -1.72 14.35 8.85
CA ARG A 159 -1.63 13.14 9.70
C ARG A 159 -1.50 11.86 8.88
N HIS A 160 -2.16 11.76 7.73
CA HIS A 160 -2.08 10.57 6.87
C HIS A 160 -0.74 10.45 6.14
N ASN A 161 0.00 11.55 6.04
CA ASN A 161 1.22 11.67 5.25
C ASN A 161 2.49 11.78 6.11
N ILE A 162 2.38 11.73 7.45
CA ILE A 162 3.54 11.64 8.36
C ILE A 162 3.81 10.18 8.76
N PRO A 163 5.03 9.84 9.24
CA PRO A 163 5.37 8.48 9.65
C PRO A 163 4.39 7.92 10.69
N GLU A 164 4.09 6.62 10.62
CA GLU A 164 3.11 5.95 11.49
C GLU A 164 3.40 6.13 12.98
N SER A 165 4.68 6.14 13.37
CA SER A 165 5.14 6.39 14.74
C SER A 165 4.75 7.77 15.30
N MET A 166 4.40 8.73 14.45
CA MET A 166 3.98 10.08 14.82
C MET A 166 2.46 10.30 14.73
N ARG A 167 1.69 9.29 14.30
CA ARG A 167 0.23 9.39 14.13
C ARG A 167 -0.57 9.22 15.43
N ASN A 168 0.09 8.91 16.54
CA ASN A 168 -0.52 8.76 17.86
C ASN A 168 -1.33 10.04 18.22
N GLU A 169 -2.56 9.86 18.68
CA GLU A 169 -3.45 10.93 19.14
C GLU A 169 -2.78 11.83 20.18
N ASP A 170 -1.94 11.28 21.08
CA ASP A 170 -1.19 12.08 22.05
C ASP A 170 -0.20 13.03 21.39
N ILE A 171 0.45 12.62 20.29
CA ILE A 171 1.41 13.44 19.55
C ILE A 171 0.65 14.53 18.77
N VAL A 172 -0.49 14.19 18.18
CA VAL A 172 -1.37 15.13 17.47
C VAL A 172 -1.97 16.16 18.44
N PHE A 173 -2.42 15.72 19.61
CA PHE A 173 -2.98 16.57 20.66
C PHE A 173 -1.91 17.48 21.26
N ASN A 174 -0.72 16.95 21.56
CA ASN A 174 0.41 17.76 22.01
C ASN A 174 0.87 18.77 20.94
N LYS A 175 0.75 18.43 19.65
CA LYS A 175 0.98 19.37 18.55
C LYS A 175 -0.03 20.51 18.61
N LEU A 176 -1.33 20.21 18.65
CA LEU A 176 -2.39 21.23 18.80
C LEU A 176 -2.14 22.14 20.01
N ILE A 177 -1.86 21.56 21.19
CA ILE A 177 -1.58 22.30 22.42
C ILE A 177 -0.37 23.22 22.26
N LYS A 178 0.78 22.70 21.82
CA LYS A 178 2.01 23.50 21.62
C LYS A 178 1.81 24.64 20.63
N HIS A 179 0.95 24.46 19.63
CA HIS A 179 0.76 25.43 18.55
C HIS A 179 -0.32 26.47 18.88
N CYS A 180 -1.26 26.15 19.79
CA CYS A 180 -2.18 27.12 20.41
C CYS A 180 -1.52 27.93 21.54
N GLN A 181 -0.60 27.34 22.32
CA GLN A 181 0.07 28.02 23.44
C GLN A 181 0.99 29.17 23.03
N LYS A 182 1.51 29.18 21.78
CA LYS A 182 2.31 30.30 21.27
C LYS A 182 1.50 31.61 21.15
N HIS A 183 0.17 31.52 21.19
CA HIS A 183 -0.76 32.67 21.19
C HIS A 183 -1.05 33.22 22.60
N GLY A 184 -0.66 32.50 23.67
CA GLY A 184 -0.94 32.87 25.07
C GLY A 184 0.11 33.80 25.71
N LYS A 185 1.23 34.07 25.05
CA LYS A 185 2.20 35.08 25.53
C LYS A 185 1.91 36.41 24.85
N SER A 186 0.92 37.13 25.40
CA SER A 186 0.79 38.56 25.16
C SER A 186 2.08 39.26 25.64
N PRO A 187 2.82 39.97 24.78
CA PRO A 187 3.88 40.85 25.24
C PRO A 187 3.20 42.14 25.69
N GLY A 188 2.82 42.22 26.96
CA GLY A 188 2.18 43.43 27.43
C GLY A 188 1.74 43.38 28.88
N ARG A 189 2.45 44.21 29.66
CA ARG A 189 1.95 44.97 30.81
C ARG A 189 2.09 44.30 32.17
N PHE A 190 3.21 44.56 32.83
CA PHE A 190 3.16 45.18 34.16
C PHE A 190 4.17 46.34 34.23
N ARG A 191 3.72 47.39 34.90
CA ARG A 191 4.28 48.73 35.04
C ARG A 191 5.70 48.76 35.57
#